data_AF-A0A972WZV0-F1
#
_entry.id   AF-A0A972WZV0-F1
#
_cell.length_a   1.000
_cell.length_b   1.000
_cell.length_c   1.000
_cell.angle_alpha   90.00
_cell.angle_beta   90.00
_cell.angle_gamma   90.00
#
_symmetry.space_group_name_H-M   'P 1'
#
loop_
_entity.id
_entity.type
_entity.pdbx_description
1 polymer ?
#
loop_
_entity_poly.entity_id
_entity_poly.type
_entity_poly.pdbx_seq_one_letter_code
_entity_poly.pdbx_strand_id
1 'polypeptide(L)'
;LLLQLKVSGVHIASWSQLSAREKTKMSSEFDQRIFPVLTPLAVDPAHPFPYISNLALNLAVIARDPNSGEQRFARLKIPKNLPRFMRLGKANRFVLLEEVISANLSRLFQGMTIEQCFVFRVTRNADLSLDDEDAEDLLAAVEMELRRRRFGRAVRIEVPYGTDKDVLDLMCQELELEPDDVTYHRGIIEMNALNQLASLDIYALRYQAWPPLTAGRLAAAQFNSQSIFQVIRERQLLVHHPHESFTSSVEAFVEQAANDPKVHSIKMTLYRTSGDSSIAKHLVRAAESGKQIAVVLEIKARFDEARNIAWAKELEYAGVHVTYGIVGLKTHSKCILVVREDNDQMRRYVHIGTGNYNSTTARVYEDIGFFTCEESIGADVTELFNYLTGYAKEPDYLRLFVAPHQLRPRILELIHREATFKEAGRITLKLNSISDPAIIDALYLASGAGVKIDLIVRGICCLRAGVPGMSENITVRSVLGRYLEHSRIYRFDHGFDDKSPLHLIGSADLMGRNLDGRVEVLVPLTHPKHRAWLDKVLGFLLEDKSKHFELGSDNKWTKHAIEEHAGDAQQRLHEWVLATQLR
;
A
#
# COMPACT_ATOMS: atom_id res chain seq x y z
N LEU A 1 -15.29 -12.24 -17.78
CA LEU A 1 -15.85 -11.80 -16.47
C LEU A 1 -17.37 -11.62 -16.47
N LEU A 2 -17.98 -10.69 -17.21
CA LEU A 2 -19.45 -10.45 -17.14
C LEU A 2 -20.30 -11.70 -17.40
N LEU A 3 -19.92 -12.53 -18.36
CA LEU A 3 -20.57 -13.82 -18.64
C LEU A 3 -20.45 -14.80 -17.46
N GLN A 4 -19.29 -14.86 -16.81
CA GLN A 4 -19.08 -15.73 -15.63
C GLN A 4 -19.91 -15.27 -14.45
N LEU A 5 -19.95 -13.95 -14.17
CA LEU A 5 -20.82 -13.38 -13.14
C LEU A 5 -22.29 -13.72 -13.39
N LYS A 6 -22.74 -13.64 -14.66
CA LYS A 6 -24.11 -14.01 -15.07
C LYS A 6 -24.43 -15.46 -14.72
N VAL A 7 -23.53 -16.39 -15.00
CA VAL A 7 -23.68 -17.82 -14.66
C VAL A 7 -23.74 -18.02 -13.14
N SER A 8 -22.98 -17.22 -12.38
CA SER A 8 -23.00 -17.23 -10.91
C SER A 8 -24.12 -16.39 -10.28
N GLY A 9 -25.14 -16.01 -11.07
CA GLY A 9 -26.33 -15.30 -10.58
C GLY A 9 -26.16 -13.81 -10.32
N VAL A 10 -25.04 -13.20 -10.74
CA VAL A 10 -24.78 -11.75 -10.67
C VAL A 10 -24.95 -11.13 -12.05
N HIS A 11 -25.93 -10.24 -12.18
CA HIS A 11 -26.33 -9.67 -13.45
C HIS A 11 -26.17 -8.14 -13.44
N ILE A 12 -25.45 -7.60 -14.42
CA ILE A 12 -25.41 -6.17 -14.69
C ILE A 12 -26.21 -5.95 -15.97
N ALA A 13 -27.31 -5.20 -15.86
CA ALA A 13 -28.21 -4.89 -16.96
C ALA A 13 -28.09 -3.40 -17.30
N SER A 14 -28.14 -3.11 -18.60
CA SER A 14 -28.33 -1.73 -19.08
C SER A 14 -29.76 -1.27 -18.90
N TRP A 15 -30.00 0.05 -18.92
CA TRP A 15 -31.35 0.60 -18.80
C TRP A 15 -32.33 0.04 -19.85
N SER A 16 -31.86 -0.17 -21.09
CA SER A 16 -32.68 -0.71 -22.18
C SER A 16 -33.13 -2.15 -21.92
N GLN A 17 -32.36 -2.92 -21.16
CA GLN A 17 -32.64 -4.31 -20.80
C GLN A 17 -33.56 -4.45 -19.57
N LEU A 18 -33.99 -3.33 -18.96
CA LEU A 18 -34.93 -3.34 -17.85
C LEU A 18 -36.37 -3.57 -18.33
N SER A 19 -37.11 -4.38 -17.59
CA SER A 19 -38.57 -4.50 -17.74
C SER A 19 -39.26 -3.18 -17.40
N ALA A 20 -40.49 -2.98 -17.89
CA ALA A 20 -41.27 -1.78 -17.58
C ALA A 20 -41.40 -1.54 -16.06
N ARG A 21 -41.64 -2.61 -15.28
CA ARG A 21 -41.72 -2.54 -13.82
C ARG A 21 -40.41 -2.10 -13.17
N GLU A 22 -39.28 -2.61 -13.66
CA GLU A 22 -37.94 -2.20 -13.17
C GLU A 22 -37.66 -0.74 -13.50
N LYS A 23 -38.00 -0.28 -14.72
CA LYS A 23 -37.87 1.13 -15.12
C LYS A 23 -38.70 2.05 -14.22
N THR A 24 -39.98 1.75 -14.03
CA THR A 24 -40.87 2.53 -13.13
C THR A 24 -40.31 2.57 -11.71
N LYS A 25 -39.81 1.44 -11.20
CA LYS A 25 -39.19 1.40 -9.87
C LYS A 25 -37.96 2.29 -9.78
N MET A 26 -37.04 2.21 -10.76
CA MET A 26 -35.82 3.02 -10.76
C MET A 26 -36.08 4.50 -11.01
N SER A 27 -37.09 4.86 -11.81
CA SER A 27 -37.54 6.25 -11.94
C SER A 27 -38.14 6.80 -10.64
N SER A 28 -38.91 5.99 -9.90
CA SER A 28 -39.40 6.38 -8.57
C SER A 28 -38.25 6.55 -7.56
N GLU A 29 -37.29 5.63 -7.55
CA GLU A 29 -36.07 5.75 -6.74
C GLU A 29 -35.27 7.02 -7.12
N PHE A 30 -35.23 7.34 -8.42
CA PHE A 30 -34.63 8.57 -8.91
C PHE A 30 -35.33 9.79 -8.30
N ASP A 31 -36.65 9.92 -8.44
CA ASP A 31 -37.40 11.07 -7.92
C ASP A 31 -37.26 11.24 -6.40
N GLN A 32 -37.29 10.13 -5.64
CA GLN A 32 -37.32 10.17 -4.18
C GLN A 32 -35.94 10.36 -3.55
N ARG A 33 -34.88 9.78 -4.14
CA ARG A 33 -33.57 9.66 -3.48
C ARG A 33 -32.40 10.21 -4.29
N ILE A 34 -32.46 10.20 -5.61
CA ILE A 34 -31.35 10.65 -6.47
C ILE A 34 -31.54 12.12 -6.85
N PHE A 35 -32.70 12.48 -7.38
CA PHE A 35 -33.02 13.83 -7.83
C PHE A 35 -32.75 14.92 -6.78
N PRO A 36 -33.12 14.76 -5.49
CA PRO A 36 -32.88 15.80 -4.48
C PRO A 36 -31.41 16.12 -4.20
N VAL A 37 -30.48 15.23 -4.55
CA VAL A 37 -29.03 15.41 -4.33
C VAL A 37 -28.29 15.78 -5.61
N LEU A 38 -29.00 15.92 -6.73
CA LEU A 38 -28.43 16.31 -8.01
C LEU A 38 -28.53 17.82 -8.21
N THR A 39 -27.47 18.39 -8.75
CA THR A 39 -27.43 19.81 -9.15
C THR A 39 -26.78 19.90 -10.52
N PRO A 40 -27.54 20.16 -11.59
CA PRO A 40 -26.98 20.40 -12.91
C PRO A 40 -26.24 21.74 -12.91
N LEU A 41 -25.04 21.77 -13.48
CA LEU A 41 -24.25 22.99 -13.69
C LEU A 41 -24.22 23.28 -15.17
N ALA A 42 -25.05 24.23 -15.62
CA ALA A 42 -25.06 24.70 -16.99
C ALA A 42 -23.83 25.60 -17.26
N VAL A 43 -23.36 25.59 -18.50
CA VAL A 43 -22.27 26.43 -18.98
C VAL A 43 -22.81 27.38 -20.04
N ASP A 44 -22.64 28.67 -19.82
CA ASP A 44 -23.05 29.78 -20.69
C ASP A 44 -22.19 31.03 -20.38
N PRO A 45 -22.33 32.16 -21.11
CA PRO A 45 -21.50 33.35 -20.87
C PRO A 45 -21.58 33.93 -19.44
N ALA A 46 -22.66 33.67 -18.70
CA ALA A 46 -22.82 34.07 -17.31
C ALA A 46 -22.34 32.98 -16.33
N HIS A 47 -22.20 31.73 -16.79
CA HIS A 47 -21.81 30.56 -16.01
C HIS A 47 -20.61 29.86 -16.67
N PRO A 48 -19.36 30.18 -16.27
CA PRO A 48 -18.17 29.59 -16.87
C PRO A 48 -18.09 28.08 -16.60
N PHE A 49 -17.23 27.40 -17.36
CA PHE A 49 -17.04 25.95 -17.24
C PHE A 49 -16.73 25.55 -15.79
N PRO A 50 -17.50 24.62 -15.19
CA PRO A 50 -17.39 24.34 -13.77
C PRO A 50 -16.13 23.52 -13.47
N TYR A 51 -15.56 23.76 -12.29
CA TYR A 51 -14.49 22.91 -11.78
C TYR A 51 -14.95 21.44 -11.66
N ILE A 52 -14.19 20.54 -12.31
CA ILE A 52 -14.43 19.09 -12.25
C ILE A 52 -13.57 18.44 -11.15
N SER A 53 -14.24 17.87 -10.15
CA SER A 53 -13.57 17.21 -9.02
C SER A 53 -12.71 16.02 -9.44
N ASN A 54 -11.52 15.90 -8.82
CA ASN A 54 -10.60 14.78 -9.06
C ASN A 54 -11.28 13.40 -8.85
N LEU A 55 -11.08 12.50 -9.81
CA LEU A 55 -11.60 11.13 -9.83
C LEU A 55 -13.13 11.02 -9.65
N ALA A 56 -13.88 12.12 -9.82
CA ALA A 56 -15.33 12.09 -9.79
C ALA A 56 -15.88 11.64 -11.15
N LEU A 57 -16.90 10.79 -11.11
CA LEU A 57 -17.68 10.42 -12.27
C LEU A 57 -18.73 11.51 -12.53
N ASN A 58 -18.92 11.89 -13.80
CA ASN A 58 -19.82 12.95 -14.21
C ASN A 58 -20.58 12.55 -15.48
N LEU A 59 -21.68 13.23 -15.76
CA LEU A 59 -22.32 13.25 -17.07
C LEU A 59 -22.09 14.60 -17.71
N ALA A 60 -21.70 14.59 -18.99
CA ALA A 60 -21.75 15.71 -19.89
C ALA A 60 -23.06 15.63 -20.66
N VAL A 61 -23.89 16.67 -20.58
CA VAL A 61 -25.22 16.72 -21.18
C VAL A 61 -25.26 17.90 -22.14
N ILE A 62 -25.62 17.66 -23.40
CA ILE A 62 -25.96 18.71 -24.37
C ILE A 62 -27.48 18.80 -24.42
N ALA A 63 -27.99 19.94 -23.98
CA ALA A 63 -29.41 20.25 -23.96
C ALA A 63 -29.70 21.40 -24.94
N ARG A 64 -30.67 21.19 -25.84
CA ARG A 64 -31.15 22.21 -26.78
C ARG A 64 -32.45 22.82 -26.29
N ASP A 65 -32.53 24.15 -26.30
CA ASP A 65 -33.80 24.85 -26.14
C ASP A 65 -34.63 24.73 -27.44
N PRO A 66 -35.83 24.11 -27.41
CA PRO A 66 -36.66 23.95 -28.61
C PRO A 66 -37.12 25.26 -29.23
N ASN A 67 -37.18 26.35 -28.47
CA ASN A 67 -37.70 27.64 -28.94
C ASN A 67 -36.61 28.48 -29.64
N SER A 68 -35.42 28.55 -29.05
CA SER A 68 -34.30 29.34 -29.58
C SER A 68 -33.35 28.53 -30.47
N GLY A 69 -33.35 27.21 -30.35
CA GLY A 69 -32.41 26.32 -31.02
C GLY A 69 -31.01 26.28 -30.40
N GLU A 70 -30.77 27.06 -29.34
CA GLU A 70 -29.49 27.17 -28.65
C GLU A 70 -29.12 25.85 -27.95
N GLN A 71 -27.90 25.38 -28.15
CA GLN A 71 -27.31 24.24 -27.44
C GLN A 71 -26.57 24.73 -26.20
N ARG A 72 -26.79 24.06 -25.07
CA ARG A 72 -26.11 24.34 -23.80
C ARG A 72 -25.46 23.07 -23.26
N PHE A 73 -24.21 23.20 -22.87
CA PHE A 73 -23.51 22.16 -22.12
C PHE A 73 -23.93 22.25 -20.66
N ALA A 74 -24.21 21.10 -20.05
CA ALA A 74 -24.40 20.99 -18.62
C ALA A 74 -23.63 19.80 -18.07
N ARG A 75 -22.97 20.03 -16.95
CA ARG A 75 -22.30 18.99 -16.19
C ARG A 75 -23.19 18.54 -15.05
N LEU A 76 -23.26 17.22 -14.87
CA LEU A 76 -23.91 16.62 -13.72
C LEU A 76 -22.94 15.71 -12.96
N LYS A 77 -22.72 15.96 -11.67
CA LYS A 77 -21.86 15.11 -10.83
C LYS A 77 -22.62 13.85 -10.44
N ILE A 78 -22.03 12.68 -10.61
CA ILE A 78 -22.58 11.45 -10.05
C ILE A 78 -22.24 11.41 -8.53
N PRO A 79 -23.24 11.33 -7.65
CA PRO A 79 -23.04 11.35 -6.21
C PRO A 79 -22.34 10.06 -5.71
N LYS A 80 -21.28 10.22 -4.90
CA LYS A 80 -20.49 9.08 -4.36
C LYS A 80 -21.11 8.44 -3.11
N ASN A 81 -22.05 9.12 -2.45
CA ASN A 81 -22.77 8.63 -1.27
C ASN A 81 -23.94 7.69 -1.63
N LEU A 82 -24.19 7.45 -2.93
CA LEU A 82 -25.16 6.49 -3.42
C LEU A 82 -24.45 5.28 -4.04
N PRO A 83 -25.02 4.07 -3.93
CA PRO A 83 -24.47 2.88 -4.56
C PRO A 83 -24.50 3.04 -6.08
N ARG A 84 -23.34 2.87 -6.74
CA ARG A 84 -23.25 2.97 -8.20
C ARG A 84 -23.90 1.79 -8.90
N PHE A 85 -23.77 0.58 -8.35
CA PHE A 85 -24.54 -0.58 -8.79
C PHE A 85 -25.87 -0.63 -8.04
N MET A 86 -26.92 -0.07 -8.63
CA MET A 86 -28.26 -0.02 -8.03
C MET A 86 -28.97 -1.36 -8.17
N ARG A 87 -29.38 -1.95 -7.04
CA ARG A 87 -30.04 -3.27 -7.03
C ARG A 87 -31.52 -3.15 -7.45
N LEU A 88 -31.93 -3.92 -8.45
CA LEU A 88 -33.28 -3.86 -9.02
C LEU A 88 -34.35 -4.59 -8.18
N GLY A 89 -33.94 -5.54 -7.34
CA GLY A 89 -34.85 -6.35 -6.53
C GLY A 89 -34.12 -7.14 -5.44
N LYS A 90 -34.63 -8.31 -5.07
CA LYS A 90 -33.94 -9.21 -4.12
C LYS A 90 -32.79 -9.98 -4.78
N ALA A 91 -32.89 -10.27 -6.08
CA ALA A 91 -31.84 -10.91 -6.85
C ALA A 91 -30.60 -10.00 -6.99
N ASN A 92 -29.43 -10.60 -7.25
CA ASN A 92 -28.18 -9.89 -7.54
C ASN A 92 -28.19 -9.33 -8.98
N ARG A 93 -29.20 -8.54 -9.32
CA ARG A 93 -29.36 -7.86 -10.61
C ARG A 93 -29.27 -6.35 -10.40
N PHE A 94 -28.38 -5.71 -11.16
CA PHE A 94 -27.98 -4.33 -10.95
C PHE A 94 -28.10 -3.51 -12.25
N VAL A 95 -28.38 -2.22 -12.09
CA VAL A 95 -28.24 -1.19 -13.14
C VAL A 95 -27.27 -0.11 -12.64
N LEU A 96 -26.57 0.55 -13.55
CA LEU A 96 -25.65 1.63 -13.17
C LEU A 96 -26.42 2.91 -12.82
N LEU A 97 -25.97 3.59 -11.76
CA LEU A 97 -26.56 4.85 -11.29
C LEU A 97 -26.55 5.92 -12.39
N GLU A 98 -25.46 6.02 -13.15
CA GLU A 98 -25.37 6.96 -14.27
C GLU A 98 -26.38 6.67 -15.39
N GLU A 99 -26.78 5.41 -15.60
CA GLU A 99 -27.82 5.06 -16.58
C GLU A 99 -29.22 5.43 -16.07
N VAL A 100 -29.49 5.21 -14.77
CA VAL A 100 -30.74 5.64 -14.13
C VAL A 100 -30.87 7.16 -14.22
N ILE A 101 -29.80 7.91 -13.96
CA ILE A 101 -29.78 9.37 -14.08
C ILE A 101 -29.98 9.78 -15.54
N SER A 102 -29.23 9.20 -16.47
CA SER A 102 -29.31 9.52 -17.91
C SER A 102 -30.72 9.32 -18.47
N ALA A 103 -31.40 8.25 -18.06
CA ALA A 103 -32.75 7.95 -18.51
C ALA A 103 -33.83 8.91 -17.96
N ASN A 104 -33.53 9.65 -16.89
CA ASN A 104 -34.48 10.56 -16.23
C ASN A 104 -34.04 12.05 -16.33
N LEU A 105 -33.11 12.38 -17.24
CA LEU A 105 -32.59 13.76 -17.38
C LEU A 105 -33.66 14.80 -17.70
N SER A 106 -34.76 14.42 -18.36
CA SER A 106 -35.89 15.33 -18.65
C SER A 106 -36.50 15.95 -17.38
N ARG A 107 -36.35 15.30 -16.23
CA ARG A 107 -36.78 15.83 -14.92
C ARG A 107 -35.90 16.99 -14.45
N LEU A 108 -34.60 16.96 -14.78
CA LEU A 108 -33.60 17.98 -14.44
C LEU A 108 -33.59 19.13 -15.44
N PHE A 109 -33.81 18.83 -16.72
CA PHE A 109 -33.77 19.79 -17.82
C PHE A 109 -35.16 20.00 -18.41
N GLN A 110 -36.09 20.48 -17.58
CA GLN A 110 -37.49 20.66 -17.98
C GLN A 110 -37.61 21.67 -19.13
N GLY A 111 -38.37 21.31 -20.16
CA GLY A 111 -38.54 22.14 -21.36
C GLY A 111 -37.39 22.09 -22.37
N MET A 112 -36.28 21.40 -22.05
CA MET A 112 -35.15 21.23 -22.97
C MET A 112 -35.20 19.87 -23.68
N THR A 113 -34.62 19.80 -24.88
CA THR A 113 -34.36 18.54 -25.60
C THR A 113 -32.95 18.05 -25.32
N ILE A 114 -32.81 16.86 -24.73
CA ILE A 114 -31.48 16.26 -24.51
C ILE A 114 -31.00 15.62 -25.83
N GLU A 115 -29.92 16.15 -26.40
CA GLU A 115 -29.36 15.65 -27.66
C GLU A 115 -28.25 14.63 -27.42
N GLN A 116 -27.40 14.91 -26.43
CA GLN A 116 -26.28 14.04 -26.09
C GLN A 116 -26.13 13.94 -24.58
N CYS A 117 -25.79 12.74 -24.11
CA CYS A 117 -25.42 12.48 -22.73
C CYS A 117 -24.33 11.41 -22.71
N PHE A 118 -23.18 11.71 -22.12
CA PHE A 118 -22.14 10.71 -21.92
C PHE A 118 -21.46 10.86 -20.56
N VAL A 119 -20.98 9.74 -20.06
CA VAL A 119 -20.22 9.68 -18.81
C VAL A 119 -18.77 10.09 -19.04
N PHE A 120 -18.16 10.78 -18.08
CA PHE A 120 -16.74 11.07 -18.12
C PHE A 120 -16.14 11.14 -16.71
N ARG A 121 -14.83 11.00 -16.62
CA ARG A 121 -14.08 11.15 -15.37
C ARG A 121 -12.77 11.87 -15.62
N VAL A 122 -12.44 12.82 -14.75
CA VAL A 122 -11.17 13.56 -14.82
C VAL A 122 -10.24 13.08 -13.72
N THR A 123 -8.98 12.83 -14.08
CA THR A 123 -7.88 12.64 -13.13
C THR A 123 -7.07 13.92 -13.08
N ARG A 124 -6.74 14.38 -11.87
CA ARG A 124 -5.93 15.57 -11.61
C ARG A 124 -4.64 15.20 -10.92
N ASN A 125 -3.60 15.99 -11.15
CA ASN A 125 -2.35 15.86 -10.42
C ASN A 125 -2.62 15.96 -8.91
N ALA A 126 -1.96 15.10 -8.17
CA ALA A 126 -2.15 14.92 -6.74
C ALA A 126 -0.82 14.97 -5.99
N ASP A 127 0.27 15.44 -6.62
CA ASP A 127 1.52 15.69 -5.92
C ASP A 127 1.41 16.95 -5.05
N LEU A 128 1.99 16.86 -3.85
CA LEU A 128 2.19 17.98 -2.93
C LEU A 128 3.61 18.48 -3.18
N SER A 129 3.77 19.64 -3.81
CA SER A 129 5.03 20.37 -3.82
C SER A 129 5.03 21.32 -2.61
N LEU A 130 5.62 20.89 -1.51
CA LEU A 130 5.86 21.73 -0.33
C LEU A 130 7.32 22.19 -0.41
N ASP A 131 7.55 23.49 -0.39
CA ASP A 131 8.87 24.03 -0.03
C ASP A 131 8.99 23.94 1.49
N ASP A 132 9.59 22.83 1.94
CA ASP A 132 9.68 22.48 3.37
C ASP A 132 10.66 23.36 4.14
N GLU A 133 11.51 24.11 3.44
CA GLU A 133 12.62 24.87 4.03
C GLU A 133 12.14 26.17 4.73
N ASP A 134 10.97 26.70 4.38
CA ASP A 134 10.48 28.02 4.85
C ASP A 134 9.22 27.96 5.73
N ALA A 135 8.70 26.78 6.07
CA ALA A 135 7.45 26.65 6.84
C ALA A 135 7.69 26.60 8.36
N GLU A 136 7.31 27.65 9.09
CA GLU A 136 7.35 27.67 10.57
C GLU A 136 6.42 26.62 11.21
N ASP A 137 5.33 26.23 10.53
CA ASP A 137 4.42 25.16 10.94
C ASP A 137 4.12 24.20 9.77
N LEU A 138 4.82 23.06 9.77
CA LEU A 138 4.66 22.01 8.77
C LEU A 138 3.24 21.44 8.73
N LEU A 139 2.56 21.34 9.88
CA LEU A 139 1.20 20.79 9.95
C LEU A 139 0.21 21.73 9.25
N ALA A 140 0.29 23.03 9.54
CA ALA A 140 -0.53 24.04 8.89
C ALA A 140 -0.24 24.15 7.38
N ALA A 141 1.03 24.06 6.98
CA ALA A 141 1.42 24.07 5.57
C ALA A 141 0.83 22.87 4.81
N VAL A 142 0.92 21.66 5.38
CA VAL A 142 0.30 20.46 4.79
C VAL A 142 -1.23 20.58 4.74
N GLU A 143 -1.89 21.11 5.78
CA GLU A 143 -3.34 21.35 5.76
C GLU A 143 -3.76 22.31 4.63
N MET A 144 -3.00 23.39 4.42
CA MET A 144 -3.26 24.34 3.34
C MET A 144 -3.05 23.70 1.97
N GLU A 145 -1.96 22.96 1.78
CA GLU A 145 -1.65 22.33 0.51
C GLU A 145 -2.62 21.18 0.19
N LEU A 146 -3.13 20.46 1.20
CA LEU A 146 -4.23 19.50 1.01
C LEU A 146 -5.52 20.16 0.49
N ARG A 147 -5.79 21.41 0.88
CA ARG A 147 -6.91 22.18 0.31
C ARG A 147 -6.62 22.59 -1.13
N ARG A 148 -5.41 23.05 -1.43
CA ARG A 148 -4.98 23.43 -2.80
C ARG A 148 -4.93 22.25 -3.75
N ARG A 149 -4.47 21.09 -3.31
CA ARG A 149 -4.42 19.81 -4.05
C ARG A 149 -5.78 19.42 -4.62
N ARG A 150 -6.88 19.79 -3.96
CA ARG A 150 -8.22 19.58 -4.52
C ARG A 150 -8.33 20.22 -5.90
N PHE A 151 -7.62 21.31 -6.18
CA PHE A 151 -7.68 22.07 -7.43
C PHE A 151 -6.51 21.82 -8.39
N GLY A 152 -5.72 20.75 -8.21
CA GLY A 152 -4.60 20.43 -9.11
C GLY A 152 -5.01 20.33 -10.59
N ARG A 153 -4.09 20.60 -11.53
CA ARG A 153 -4.35 20.56 -12.99
C ARG A 153 -4.87 19.18 -13.43
N ALA A 154 -5.76 19.16 -14.42
CA ALA A 154 -6.19 17.92 -15.05
C ALA A 154 -5.02 17.29 -15.82
N VAL A 155 -4.91 15.96 -15.75
CA VAL A 155 -3.85 15.19 -16.42
C VAL A 155 -4.39 14.02 -17.23
N ARG A 156 -5.69 13.74 -17.12
CA ARG A 156 -6.36 12.70 -17.90
C ARG A 156 -7.86 12.90 -17.90
N ILE A 157 -8.50 12.62 -19.03
CA ILE A 157 -9.94 12.44 -19.12
C ILE A 157 -10.27 11.03 -19.62
N GLU A 158 -11.16 10.34 -18.92
CA GLU A 158 -11.69 9.03 -19.29
C GLU A 158 -13.10 9.23 -19.89
N VAL A 159 -13.34 8.71 -21.10
CA VAL A 159 -14.63 8.79 -21.81
C VAL A 159 -15.00 7.46 -22.49
N PRO A 160 -16.28 7.21 -22.80
CA PRO A 160 -16.67 6.06 -23.60
C PRO A 160 -16.06 6.10 -25.00
N TYR A 161 -15.84 4.92 -25.58
CA TYR A 161 -15.51 4.82 -26.99
C TYR A 161 -16.70 5.30 -27.84
N GLY A 162 -16.45 6.18 -28.81
CA GLY A 162 -17.50 6.78 -29.65
C GLY A 162 -18.17 8.02 -29.05
N THR A 163 -17.62 8.60 -27.99
CA THR A 163 -17.99 9.96 -27.55
C THR A 163 -17.82 10.95 -28.71
N ASP A 164 -18.78 11.86 -28.83
CA ASP A 164 -18.81 12.90 -29.85
C ASP A 164 -17.53 13.77 -29.79
N LYS A 165 -16.93 14.01 -30.96
CA LYS A 165 -15.64 14.68 -31.05
C LYS A 165 -15.75 16.15 -30.64
N ASP A 166 -16.81 16.84 -31.02
CA ASP A 166 -16.93 18.28 -30.78
C ASP A 166 -17.08 18.55 -29.28
N VAL A 167 -17.84 17.72 -28.57
CA VAL A 167 -17.96 17.86 -27.11
C VAL A 167 -16.66 17.47 -26.41
N LEU A 168 -15.96 16.45 -26.89
CA LEU A 168 -14.68 16.05 -26.32
C LEU A 168 -13.62 17.13 -26.51
N ASP A 169 -13.55 17.76 -27.69
CA ASP A 169 -12.62 18.84 -28.01
C ASP A 169 -12.88 20.06 -27.11
N LEU A 170 -14.16 20.43 -26.91
CA LEU A 170 -14.57 21.45 -25.93
C LEU A 170 -14.07 21.10 -24.52
N MET A 171 -14.28 19.87 -24.07
CA MET A 171 -13.84 19.44 -22.75
C MET A 171 -12.33 19.42 -22.58
N CYS A 172 -11.58 19.04 -23.62
CA CYS A 172 -10.12 19.04 -23.58
C CYS A 172 -9.59 20.48 -23.53
N GLN A 173 -10.18 21.39 -24.30
CA GLN A 173 -9.84 22.81 -24.25
C GLN A 173 -10.07 23.41 -22.86
N GLU A 174 -11.26 23.21 -22.29
CA GLU A 174 -11.63 23.76 -20.96
C GLU A 174 -10.83 23.12 -19.80
N LEU A 175 -10.32 21.90 -19.99
CA LEU A 175 -9.49 21.20 -19.00
C LEU A 175 -7.98 21.36 -19.25
N GLU A 176 -7.58 22.06 -20.31
CA GLU A 176 -6.19 22.20 -20.76
C GLU A 176 -5.48 20.84 -20.94
N LEU A 177 -6.17 19.92 -21.60
CA LEU A 177 -5.71 18.55 -21.90
C LEU A 177 -5.34 18.41 -23.37
N GLU A 178 -4.33 17.59 -23.63
CA GLU A 178 -3.93 17.20 -24.98
C GLU A 178 -4.67 15.92 -25.42
N PRO A 179 -4.74 15.61 -26.73
CA PRO A 179 -5.37 14.38 -27.21
C PRO A 179 -4.80 13.10 -26.58
N ASP A 180 -3.51 13.08 -26.25
CA ASP A 180 -2.84 11.95 -25.61
C ASP A 180 -3.25 11.75 -24.13
N ASP A 181 -3.88 12.77 -23.51
CA ASP A 181 -4.45 12.68 -22.16
C ASP A 181 -5.86 12.06 -22.15
N VAL A 182 -6.42 11.73 -23.32
CA VAL A 182 -7.75 11.12 -23.46
C VAL A 182 -7.65 9.60 -23.44
N THR A 183 -8.36 8.95 -22.52
CA THR A 183 -8.50 7.50 -22.46
C THR A 183 -9.92 7.08 -22.84
N TYR A 184 -10.03 6.26 -23.89
CA TYR A 184 -11.31 5.72 -24.35
C TYR A 184 -11.62 4.35 -23.75
N HIS A 185 -12.85 4.18 -23.27
CA HIS A 185 -13.31 2.95 -22.62
C HIS A 185 -14.49 2.33 -23.37
N ARG A 186 -14.38 1.04 -23.71
CA ARG A 186 -15.49 0.25 -24.29
C ARG A 186 -16.46 -0.29 -23.23
N GLY A 187 -16.14 -0.12 -21.95
CA GLY A 187 -16.93 -0.62 -20.82
C GLY A 187 -17.11 0.46 -19.76
N ILE A 188 -17.40 0.02 -18.54
CA ILE A 188 -17.64 0.89 -17.40
C ILE A 188 -16.37 1.69 -17.06
N ILE A 189 -16.47 3.02 -17.02
CA ILE A 189 -15.43 3.94 -16.53
C ILE A 189 -15.37 3.84 -15.01
N GLU A 190 -14.25 4.17 -14.35
CA GLU A 190 -14.15 4.15 -12.88
C GLU A 190 -14.40 2.71 -12.36
N MET A 191 -13.48 1.79 -12.67
CA MET A 191 -13.67 0.38 -12.34
C MET A 191 -13.61 0.06 -10.84
N ASN A 192 -13.22 0.99 -9.95
CA ASN A 192 -13.23 0.73 -8.50
C ASN A 192 -14.65 0.49 -7.98
N ALA A 193 -15.69 0.97 -8.68
CA ALA A 193 -17.07 0.60 -8.37
C ALA A 193 -17.31 -0.91 -8.36
N LEU A 194 -16.52 -1.71 -9.11
CA LEU A 194 -16.63 -3.17 -9.09
C LEU A 194 -16.39 -3.75 -7.68
N ASN A 195 -15.72 -3.02 -6.79
CA ASN A 195 -15.62 -3.41 -5.38
C ASN A 195 -16.99 -3.58 -4.73
N GLN A 196 -18.01 -2.81 -5.14
CA GLN A 196 -19.37 -2.98 -4.64
C GLN A 196 -19.92 -4.39 -4.99
N LEU A 197 -19.60 -4.91 -6.17
CA LEU A 197 -19.96 -6.28 -6.56
C LEU A 197 -19.05 -7.30 -5.87
N ALA A 198 -17.76 -7.00 -5.76
CA ALA A 198 -16.80 -7.82 -5.03
C ALA A 198 -17.06 -7.85 -3.52
N SER A 199 -17.95 -7.02 -2.97
CA SER A 199 -18.40 -7.07 -1.57
C SER A 199 -19.65 -7.92 -1.37
N LEU A 200 -20.26 -8.47 -2.43
CA LEU A 200 -21.42 -9.36 -2.30
C LEU A 200 -21.03 -10.65 -1.55
N ASP A 201 -21.87 -11.05 -0.60
CA ASP A 201 -21.65 -12.27 0.18
C ASP A 201 -22.12 -13.52 -0.60
N ILE A 202 -21.32 -13.94 -1.57
CA ILE A 202 -21.56 -15.13 -2.38
C ILE A 202 -20.41 -16.10 -2.12
N TYR A 203 -20.60 -17.00 -1.16
CA TYR A 203 -19.56 -17.92 -0.66
C TYR A 203 -18.81 -18.66 -1.77
N ALA A 204 -19.53 -19.18 -2.77
CA ALA A 204 -18.94 -19.91 -3.91
C ALA A 204 -17.98 -19.08 -4.79
N LEU A 205 -18.02 -17.74 -4.68
CA LEU A 205 -17.14 -16.83 -5.43
C LEU A 205 -16.01 -16.25 -4.56
N ARG A 206 -15.81 -16.78 -3.36
CA ARG A 206 -14.76 -16.36 -2.44
C ARG A 206 -13.61 -17.35 -2.44
N TYR A 207 -12.39 -16.83 -2.24
CA TYR A 207 -11.30 -17.67 -1.81
C TYR A 207 -11.65 -18.35 -0.49
N GLN A 208 -11.23 -19.61 -0.33
CA GLN A 208 -11.24 -20.26 0.97
C GLN A 208 -10.48 -19.40 1.98
N ALA A 209 -11.03 -19.22 3.18
CA ALA A 209 -10.37 -18.40 4.20
C ALA A 209 -9.04 -19.05 4.63
N TRP A 210 -7.99 -18.23 4.72
CA TRP A 210 -6.71 -18.58 5.32
C TRP A 210 -6.61 -17.77 6.62
N PRO A 211 -7.18 -18.26 7.73
CA PRO A 211 -7.20 -17.51 8.98
C PRO A 211 -5.77 -17.37 9.53
N PRO A 212 -5.39 -16.18 10.02
CA PRO A 212 -4.10 -16.02 10.67
C PRO A 212 -4.06 -16.83 11.98
N LEU A 213 -2.92 -17.45 12.29
CA LEU A 213 -2.69 -18.09 13.58
C LEU A 213 -1.93 -17.17 14.53
N THR A 214 -2.15 -17.34 15.84
CA THR A 214 -1.20 -16.81 16.83
C THR A 214 0.09 -17.65 16.74
N ALA A 215 1.25 -17.00 16.66
CA ALA A 215 2.54 -17.67 16.66
C ALA A 215 2.65 -18.61 17.88
N GLY A 216 3.12 -19.84 17.70
CA GLY A 216 3.07 -20.90 18.71
C GLY A 216 3.68 -20.51 20.06
N ARG A 217 4.79 -19.76 20.05
CA ARG A 217 5.41 -19.22 21.27
C ARG A 217 4.53 -18.19 21.99
N LEU A 218 3.81 -17.35 21.23
CA LEU A 218 2.89 -16.37 21.79
C LEU A 218 1.61 -17.06 22.31
N ALA A 219 1.13 -18.10 21.62
CA ALA A 219 0.00 -18.90 22.07
C ALA A 219 0.32 -19.63 23.39
N ALA A 220 1.50 -20.26 23.47
CA ALA A 220 1.98 -20.91 24.70
C ALA A 220 2.14 -19.91 25.85
N ALA A 221 2.68 -18.73 25.58
CA ALA A 221 2.80 -17.67 26.58
C ALA A 221 1.43 -17.20 27.08
N GLN A 222 0.46 -16.99 26.18
CA GLN A 222 -0.90 -16.63 26.55
C GLN A 222 -1.55 -17.70 27.44
N PHE A 223 -1.38 -18.98 27.11
CA PHE A 223 -1.88 -20.10 27.92
C PHE A 223 -1.25 -20.12 29.33
N ASN A 224 0.04 -19.82 29.42
CA ASN A 224 0.79 -19.78 30.68
C ASN A 224 0.70 -18.43 31.42
N SER A 225 -0.14 -17.49 30.97
CA SER A 225 -0.21 -16.12 31.50
C SER A 225 1.15 -15.39 31.51
N GLN A 226 2.04 -15.71 30.58
CA GLN A 226 3.34 -15.09 30.40
C GLN A 226 3.23 -13.87 29.50
N SER A 227 4.02 -12.83 29.80
CA SER A 227 4.02 -11.62 28.99
C SER A 227 4.86 -11.80 27.72
N ILE A 228 4.54 -11.03 26.67
CA ILE A 228 5.31 -11.04 25.43
C ILE A 228 6.78 -10.65 25.65
N PHE A 229 7.05 -9.81 26.65
CA PHE A 229 8.41 -9.44 27.06
C PHE A 229 9.21 -10.64 27.59
N GLN A 230 8.57 -11.57 28.30
CA GLN A 230 9.23 -12.82 28.73
C GLN A 230 9.60 -13.67 27.50
N VAL A 231 8.68 -13.81 26.54
CA VAL A 231 8.92 -14.56 25.30
C VAL A 231 10.12 -13.98 24.53
N ILE A 232 10.16 -12.65 24.34
CA ILE A 232 11.26 -11.99 23.61
C ILE A 232 12.59 -12.16 24.34
N ARG A 233 12.58 -12.11 25.68
CA ARG A 233 13.78 -12.23 26.52
C ARG A 233 14.37 -13.63 26.50
N GLU A 234 13.54 -14.66 26.53
CA GLU A 234 14.00 -16.04 26.40
C GLU A 234 14.70 -16.26 25.06
N ARG A 235 14.13 -15.70 24.00
CA ARG A 235 14.68 -15.76 22.65
C ARG A 235 13.98 -14.77 21.74
N GLN A 236 14.73 -14.17 20.84
CA GLN A 236 14.20 -13.38 19.72
C GLN A 236 13.00 -14.07 19.04
N LEU A 237 12.04 -13.27 18.56
CA LEU A 237 10.81 -13.72 17.94
C LEU A 237 10.70 -13.17 16.51
N LEU A 238 10.32 -14.03 15.58
CA LEU A 238 10.01 -13.66 14.19
C LEU A 238 8.55 -14.02 13.94
N VAL A 239 7.79 -13.13 13.30
CA VAL A 239 6.41 -13.36 12.87
C VAL A 239 6.26 -13.02 11.39
N HIS A 240 5.38 -13.74 10.70
CA HIS A 240 5.17 -13.64 9.27
C HIS A 240 3.68 -13.40 8.96
N HIS A 241 3.32 -12.15 8.71
CA HIS A 241 1.97 -11.73 8.33
C HIS A 241 1.73 -11.98 6.83
N PRO A 242 0.49 -12.26 6.40
CA PRO A 242 -0.72 -12.44 7.20
C PRO A 242 -0.91 -13.87 7.73
N HIS A 243 0.08 -14.77 7.57
CA HIS A 243 -0.03 -16.16 8.02
C HIS A 243 -0.12 -16.25 9.55
N GLU A 244 0.63 -15.40 10.23
CA GLU A 244 0.54 -15.16 11.67
C GLU A 244 -0.17 -13.84 11.96
N SER A 245 -0.92 -13.80 13.05
CA SER A 245 -1.79 -12.69 13.43
C SER A 245 -1.00 -11.47 13.88
N PHE A 246 -1.22 -10.34 13.21
CA PHE A 246 -0.72 -9.03 13.62
C PHE A 246 -1.26 -8.61 14.99
N THR A 247 -2.55 -8.90 15.25
CA THR A 247 -3.22 -8.51 16.49
C THR A 247 -2.64 -9.23 17.71
N SER A 248 -2.38 -10.53 17.62
CA SER A 248 -1.80 -11.27 18.75
C SER A 248 -0.27 -11.15 18.85
N SER A 249 0.38 -10.37 18.00
CA SER A 249 1.84 -10.14 18.00
C SER A 249 2.18 -8.66 18.17
N VAL A 250 2.23 -7.89 17.08
CA VAL A 250 2.70 -6.49 17.07
C VAL A 250 1.74 -5.58 17.84
N GLU A 251 0.43 -5.73 17.64
CA GLU A 251 -0.57 -4.94 18.37
C GLU A 251 -0.57 -5.30 19.86
N ALA A 252 -0.55 -6.60 20.19
CA ALA A 252 -0.42 -7.08 21.57
C ALA A 252 0.88 -6.61 22.25
N PHE A 253 1.97 -6.46 21.51
CA PHE A 253 3.23 -5.90 22.03
C PHE A 253 3.04 -4.45 22.49
N VAL A 254 2.41 -3.61 21.66
CA VAL A 254 2.11 -2.22 22.01
C VAL A 254 1.07 -2.14 23.13
N GLU A 255 0.04 -2.97 23.10
CA GLU A 255 -0.98 -3.04 24.15
C GLU A 255 -0.39 -3.41 25.51
N GLN A 256 0.42 -4.47 25.57
CA GLN A 256 1.07 -4.88 26.83
C GLN A 256 2.06 -3.81 27.30
N ALA A 257 2.79 -3.16 26.39
CA ALA A 257 3.68 -2.05 26.75
C ALA A 257 2.91 -0.85 27.35
N ALA A 258 1.76 -0.51 26.79
CA ALA A 258 0.92 0.58 27.27
C ALA A 258 0.38 0.32 28.68
N ASN A 259 0.03 -0.94 28.98
CA ASN A 259 -0.60 -1.32 30.25
C ASN A 259 0.39 -1.73 31.35
N ASP A 260 1.63 -2.12 31.00
CA ASP A 260 2.61 -2.59 31.98
C ASP A 260 3.19 -1.43 32.82
N PRO A 261 3.03 -1.42 34.15
CA PRO A 261 3.57 -0.36 35.01
C PRO A 261 5.11 -0.30 35.03
N LYS A 262 5.80 -1.36 34.60
CA LYS A 262 7.27 -1.41 34.50
C LYS A 262 7.81 -0.74 33.24
N VAL A 263 6.95 -0.35 32.31
CA VAL A 263 7.37 0.33 31.08
C VAL A 263 7.50 1.83 31.36
N HIS A 264 8.69 2.36 31.10
CA HIS A 264 9.00 3.78 31.26
C HIS A 264 8.72 4.59 29.99
N SER A 265 9.05 4.03 28.82
CA SER A 265 8.88 4.75 27.56
C SER A 265 8.57 3.85 26.38
N ILE A 266 7.86 4.42 25.40
CA ILE A 266 7.58 3.81 24.10
C ILE A 266 7.94 4.84 23.02
N LYS A 267 8.87 4.48 22.12
CA LYS A 267 9.16 5.25 20.91
C LYS A 267 8.71 4.47 19.68
N MET A 268 8.00 5.11 18.75
CA MET A 268 7.43 4.42 17.59
C MET A 268 7.42 5.28 16.33
N THR A 269 7.72 4.68 15.18
CA THR A 269 7.49 5.30 13.87
C THR A 269 6.09 4.96 13.35
N LEU A 270 5.29 5.96 12.98
CA LEU A 270 3.96 5.81 12.42
C LEU A 270 3.90 6.41 11.01
N TYR A 271 3.99 5.55 9.98
CA TYR A 271 3.93 5.98 8.58
C TYR A 271 2.48 6.13 8.07
N ARG A 272 1.56 5.28 8.53
CA ARG A 272 0.14 5.25 8.13
C ARG A 272 -0.72 4.70 9.26
N THR A 273 -1.56 5.53 9.86
CA THR A 273 -2.55 5.10 10.87
C THR A 273 -3.85 4.69 10.18
N SER A 274 -4.45 3.53 10.52
CA SER A 274 -5.82 3.17 10.09
C SER A 274 -6.86 4.16 10.64
N GLY A 275 -8.06 4.23 10.04
CA GLY A 275 -9.13 5.16 10.45
C GLY A 275 -9.63 4.91 11.87
N ASP A 276 -9.36 3.71 12.39
CA ASP A 276 -9.60 3.30 13.77
C ASP A 276 -8.32 2.57 14.27
N SER A 277 -7.23 3.32 14.45
CA SER A 277 -5.94 2.74 14.84
C SER A 277 -5.94 2.36 16.32
N SER A 278 -6.11 1.06 16.61
CA SER A 278 -5.97 0.52 17.97
C SER A 278 -4.60 0.86 18.57
N ILE A 279 -3.54 0.81 17.78
CA ILE A 279 -2.18 1.22 18.16
C ILE A 279 -2.16 2.65 18.70
N ALA A 280 -2.73 3.62 17.97
CA ALA A 280 -2.77 5.00 18.43
C ALA A 280 -3.53 5.13 19.78
N LYS A 281 -4.64 4.40 19.94
CA LYS A 281 -5.38 4.34 21.22
C LYS A 281 -4.57 3.72 22.37
N HIS A 282 -3.69 2.76 22.09
CA HIS A 282 -2.79 2.21 23.11
C HIS A 282 -1.72 3.23 23.51
N LEU A 283 -1.19 3.99 22.55
CA LEU A 283 -0.22 5.05 22.83
C LEU A 283 -0.82 6.21 23.65
N VAL A 284 -2.05 6.63 23.32
CA VAL A 284 -2.82 7.62 24.12
C VAL A 284 -2.94 7.14 25.57
N ARG A 285 -3.44 5.91 25.79
CA ARG A 285 -3.56 5.33 27.14
C ARG A 285 -2.22 5.24 27.88
N ALA A 286 -1.14 4.92 27.17
CA ALA A 286 0.19 4.86 27.75
C ALA A 286 0.66 6.23 28.25
N ALA A 287 0.43 7.29 27.46
CA ALA A 287 0.76 8.68 27.82
C ALA A 287 -0.09 9.18 29.00
N GLU A 288 -1.40 8.92 28.98
CA GLU A 288 -2.31 9.22 30.10
C GLU A 288 -1.91 8.51 31.40
N SER A 289 -1.25 7.34 31.29
CA SER A 289 -0.69 6.59 32.42
C SER A 289 0.68 7.11 32.88
N GLY A 290 1.16 8.23 32.36
CA GLY A 290 2.42 8.88 32.74
C GLY A 290 3.69 8.29 32.11
N LYS A 291 3.56 7.40 31.11
CA LYS A 291 4.72 6.87 30.38
C LYS A 291 5.22 7.90 29.37
N GLN A 292 6.53 7.92 29.11
CA GLN A 292 7.10 8.79 28.09
C GLN A 292 6.87 8.20 26.70
N ILE A 293 6.02 8.84 25.90
CA ILE A 293 5.70 8.38 24.55
C ILE A 293 6.27 9.35 23.52
N ALA A 294 7.02 8.83 22.56
CA ALA A 294 7.50 9.61 21.41
C ALA A 294 7.10 8.93 20.09
N VAL A 295 6.52 9.69 19.18
CA VAL A 295 6.02 9.18 17.91
C VAL A 295 6.57 10.00 16.75
N VAL A 296 7.17 9.32 15.78
CA VAL A 296 7.59 9.93 14.50
C VAL A 296 6.48 9.69 13.46
N LEU A 297 5.72 10.72 13.11
CA LEU A 297 4.64 10.67 12.12
C LEU A 297 5.07 11.18 10.76
N GLU A 298 4.81 10.41 9.70
CA GLU A 298 4.98 10.90 8.33
C GLU A 298 3.68 11.57 7.85
N ILE A 299 3.63 12.92 7.83
CA ILE A 299 2.44 13.63 7.36
C ILE A 299 2.31 13.60 5.83
N LYS A 300 3.41 13.46 5.07
CA LYS A 300 3.40 13.46 3.59
C LYS A 300 3.10 12.08 3.00
N ALA A 301 2.55 11.17 3.79
CA ALA A 301 2.08 9.88 3.32
C ALA A 301 0.91 10.07 2.36
N ARG A 302 1.15 9.84 1.06
CA ARG A 302 0.16 10.04 -0.01
C ARG A 302 -1.18 9.39 0.32
N PHE A 303 -2.25 10.20 0.30
CA PHE A 303 -3.67 9.84 0.53
C PHE A 303 -4.08 9.54 1.98
N ASP A 304 -3.16 9.53 2.94
CA ASP A 304 -3.46 9.35 4.36
C ASP A 304 -3.23 10.65 5.17
N GLU A 305 -2.87 11.76 4.51
CA GLU A 305 -2.38 12.99 5.16
C GLU A 305 -3.41 13.57 6.14
N ALA A 306 -4.68 13.72 5.72
CA ALA A 306 -5.74 14.26 6.58
C ALA A 306 -5.98 13.40 7.84
N ARG A 307 -5.74 12.09 7.76
CA ARG A 307 -5.91 11.18 8.90
C ARG A 307 -4.69 11.20 9.81
N ASN A 308 -3.49 11.26 9.24
CA ASN A 308 -2.27 11.43 10.03
C ASN A 308 -2.28 12.77 10.79
N ILE A 309 -2.82 13.85 10.20
CA ILE A 309 -3.05 15.14 10.87
C ILE A 309 -4.01 15.01 12.07
N ALA A 310 -5.13 14.31 11.90
CA ALA A 310 -6.09 14.12 12.99
C ALA A 310 -5.48 13.34 14.16
N TRP A 311 -4.75 12.26 13.86
CA TRP A 311 -4.06 11.47 14.89
C TRP A 311 -2.90 12.23 15.53
N ALA A 312 -2.15 13.05 14.78
CA ALA A 312 -1.10 13.90 15.35
C ALA A 312 -1.67 14.78 16.47
N LYS A 313 -2.78 15.48 16.18
CA LYS A 313 -3.48 16.32 17.16
C LYS A 313 -3.96 15.50 18.37
N GLU A 314 -4.59 14.36 18.14
CA GLU A 314 -5.09 13.50 19.23
C GLU A 314 -3.96 12.99 20.15
N LEU A 315 -2.84 12.58 19.57
CA LEU A 315 -1.65 12.14 20.31
C LEU A 315 -1.02 13.30 21.10
N GLU A 316 -0.86 14.47 20.48
CA GLU A 316 -0.35 15.68 21.15
C GLU A 316 -1.24 16.07 22.34
N TYR A 317 -2.57 16.05 22.20
CA TYR A 317 -3.50 16.33 23.29
C TYR A 317 -3.37 15.35 24.46
N ALA A 318 -3.00 14.09 24.20
CA ALA A 318 -2.75 13.08 25.21
C ALA A 318 -1.37 13.19 25.88
N GLY A 319 -0.53 14.16 25.49
CA GLY A 319 0.82 14.37 26.04
C GLY A 319 1.90 13.52 25.36
N VAL A 320 1.64 12.95 24.19
CA VAL A 320 2.65 12.25 23.38
C VAL A 320 3.56 13.27 22.71
N HIS A 321 4.87 13.02 22.73
CA HIS A 321 5.83 13.82 21.96
C HIS A 321 5.78 13.41 20.48
N VAL A 322 5.02 14.16 19.69
CA VAL A 322 4.90 13.96 18.25
C VAL A 322 5.99 14.75 17.51
N THR A 323 6.71 14.07 16.62
CA THR A 323 7.65 14.68 15.67
C THR A 323 7.33 14.24 14.25
N TYR A 324 7.72 15.05 13.27
CA TYR A 324 7.45 14.81 11.84
C TYR A 324 8.66 14.26 11.08
N GLY A 325 9.70 13.82 11.81
CA GLY A 325 10.95 13.32 11.25
C GLY A 325 11.90 14.44 10.85
N ILE A 326 12.84 14.11 9.97
CA ILE A 326 13.90 15.02 9.54
C ILE A 326 13.47 15.77 8.29
N VAL A 327 13.69 17.09 8.27
CA VAL A 327 13.38 17.94 7.11
C VAL A 327 14.10 17.40 5.86
N GLY A 328 13.39 17.36 4.73
CA GLY A 328 13.90 16.82 3.47
C GLY A 328 13.92 15.28 3.36
N LEU A 329 13.72 14.54 4.46
CA LEU A 329 13.69 13.07 4.46
C LEU A 329 12.32 12.53 4.85
N LYS A 330 11.90 11.44 4.20
CA LYS A 330 10.69 10.71 4.60
C LYS A 330 11.02 9.58 5.56
N THR A 331 10.36 9.54 6.72
CA THR A 331 10.57 8.44 7.68
C THR A 331 9.76 7.22 7.23
N HIS A 332 10.44 6.18 6.74
CA HIS A 332 9.80 4.95 6.26
C HIS A 332 10.30 3.70 6.99
N SER A 333 11.11 3.85 8.03
CA SER A 333 11.41 2.76 8.97
C SER A 333 10.15 2.34 9.75
N LYS A 334 10.11 1.08 10.19
CA LYS A 334 9.03 0.54 11.03
C LYS A 334 9.64 -0.05 12.28
N CYS A 335 9.81 0.83 13.26
CA CYS A 335 10.46 0.52 14.51
C CYS A 335 9.54 0.85 15.69
N ILE A 336 9.51 -0.04 16.68
CA ILE A 336 9.01 0.24 18.03
C ILE A 336 10.15 -0.05 19.00
N LEU A 337 10.35 0.85 19.95
CA LEU A 337 11.27 0.70 21.08
C LEU A 337 10.47 0.87 22.37
N VAL A 338 10.50 -0.15 23.23
CA VAL A 338 9.92 -0.13 24.57
C VAL A 338 11.05 -0.22 25.58
N VAL A 339 11.15 0.75 26.48
CA VAL A 339 12.10 0.72 27.59
C VAL A 339 11.37 0.28 28.85
N ARG A 340 11.80 -0.82 29.44
CA ARG A 340 11.14 -1.49 30.57
C ARG A 340 12.12 -1.79 31.69
N GLU A 341 11.72 -1.51 32.92
CA GLU A 341 12.45 -1.89 34.13
C GLU A 341 12.14 -3.36 34.46
N ASP A 342 13.02 -4.27 34.02
CA ASP A 342 12.92 -5.66 34.44
C ASP A 342 13.50 -5.85 35.84
N ASN A 343 13.17 -6.97 36.50
CA ASN A 343 13.61 -7.24 37.87
C ASN A 343 15.15 -7.22 38.05
N ASP A 344 15.89 -7.46 36.96
CA ASP A 344 17.34 -7.53 36.94
C ASP A 344 18.01 -6.27 36.41
N GLN A 345 17.43 -5.62 35.40
CA GLN A 345 17.99 -4.41 34.78
C GLN A 345 16.94 -3.69 33.92
N MET A 346 17.21 -2.43 33.59
CA MET A 346 16.49 -1.75 32.52
C MET A 346 16.83 -2.40 31.17
N ARG A 347 15.80 -2.72 30.38
CA ARG A 347 15.95 -3.37 29.06
C ARG A 347 15.21 -2.63 27.97
N ARG A 348 15.75 -2.75 26.75
CA ARG A 348 15.17 -2.24 25.51
C ARG A 348 14.57 -3.40 24.74
N TYR A 349 13.26 -3.36 24.53
CA TYR A 349 12.55 -4.30 23.67
C TYR A 349 12.22 -3.61 22.35
N VAL A 350 12.65 -4.23 21.26
CA VAL A 350 12.59 -3.65 19.92
C VAL A 350 11.71 -4.52 19.04
N HIS A 351 10.89 -3.87 18.22
CA HIS A 351 10.30 -4.48 17.03
C HIS A 351 10.79 -3.76 15.78
N ILE A 352 11.21 -4.50 14.75
CA ILE A 352 11.52 -3.98 13.42
C ILE A 352 10.68 -4.77 12.40
N GLY A 353 9.93 -4.06 11.55
CA GLY A 353 9.06 -4.66 10.55
C GLY A 353 9.41 -4.29 9.11
N THR A 354 9.02 -5.14 8.16
CA THR A 354 9.05 -4.81 6.72
C THR A 354 7.85 -3.95 6.29
N GLY A 355 6.76 -4.00 7.05
CA GLY A 355 5.48 -3.36 6.75
C GLY A 355 4.97 -2.44 7.84
N ASN A 356 4.00 -1.60 7.47
CA ASN A 356 3.42 -0.58 8.33
C ASN A 356 2.57 -1.19 9.47
N TYR A 357 2.40 -0.40 10.52
CA TYR A 357 1.55 -0.71 11.67
C TYR A 357 0.06 -0.49 11.40
N ASN A 358 -0.49 -1.23 10.43
CA ASN A 358 -1.90 -1.13 10.03
C ASN A 358 -2.54 -2.51 9.94
N SER A 359 -3.48 -2.78 10.85
CA SER A 359 -4.16 -4.07 11.00
C SER A 359 -5.00 -4.48 9.79
N THR A 360 -5.48 -3.51 8.99
CA THR A 360 -6.21 -3.79 7.75
C THR A 360 -5.28 -4.27 6.66
N THR A 361 -4.15 -3.58 6.45
CA THR A 361 -3.18 -3.99 5.42
C THR A 361 -2.46 -5.27 5.81
N ALA A 362 -2.21 -5.50 7.11
CA ALA A 362 -1.57 -6.73 7.61
C ALA A 362 -2.37 -8.02 7.33
N ARG A 363 -3.60 -7.93 6.82
CA ARG A 363 -4.42 -9.08 6.37
C ARG A 363 -4.23 -9.42 4.89
N VAL A 364 -3.68 -8.51 4.10
CA VAL A 364 -3.54 -8.67 2.65
C VAL A 364 -2.12 -8.38 2.15
N TYR A 365 -1.25 -7.78 2.96
CA TYR A 365 0.17 -7.57 2.69
C TYR A 365 0.95 -8.64 3.43
N GLU A 366 1.88 -9.28 2.71
CA GLU A 366 2.83 -10.20 3.30
C GLU A 366 4.00 -9.41 3.89
N ASP A 367 4.27 -9.59 5.18
CA ASP A 367 5.23 -8.81 5.94
C ASP A 367 5.87 -9.63 7.06
N ILE A 368 7.10 -9.26 7.43
CA ILE A 368 7.86 -9.92 8.49
C ILE A 368 8.10 -8.93 9.64
N GLY A 369 7.83 -9.37 10.86
CA GLY A 369 8.11 -8.64 12.09
C GLY A 369 9.16 -9.36 12.92
N PHE A 370 10.18 -8.64 13.40
CA PHE A 370 11.25 -9.17 14.23
C PHE A 370 11.26 -8.46 15.58
N PHE A 371 11.23 -9.23 16.66
CA PHE A 371 11.32 -8.75 18.03
C PHE A 371 12.59 -9.24 18.71
N THR A 372 13.25 -8.34 19.42
CA THR A 372 14.50 -8.62 20.14
C THR A 372 14.65 -7.74 21.36
N CYS A 373 15.43 -8.21 22.33
CA CYS A 373 15.97 -7.39 23.41
C CYS A 373 17.51 -7.44 23.44
N GLU A 374 18.12 -7.71 22.27
CA GLU A 374 19.58 -7.66 22.11
C GLU A 374 20.08 -6.22 22.28
N GLU A 375 21.04 -6.04 23.20
CA GLU A 375 21.50 -4.71 23.59
C GLU A 375 22.05 -3.89 22.41
N SER A 376 22.80 -4.54 21.50
CA SER A 376 23.39 -3.85 20.34
C SER A 376 22.33 -3.28 19.39
N ILE A 377 21.25 -4.03 19.12
CA ILE A 377 20.13 -3.56 18.31
C ILE A 377 19.30 -2.53 19.09
N GLY A 378 19.11 -2.74 20.39
CA GLY A 378 18.43 -1.78 21.27
C GLY A 378 19.12 -0.42 21.33
N ALA A 379 20.46 -0.41 21.36
CA ALA A 379 21.28 0.81 21.29
C ALA A 379 21.11 1.50 19.94
N ASP A 380 21.27 0.78 18.83
CA ASP A 380 21.09 1.34 17.49
C ASP A 380 19.71 1.97 17.27
N VAL A 381 18.63 1.29 17.69
CA VAL A 381 17.27 1.84 17.58
C VAL A 381 17.08 3.05 18.50
N THR A 382 17.76 3.11 19.65
CA THR A 382 17.75 4.30 20.52
C THR A 382 18.39 5.49 19.81
N GLU A 383 19.56 5.29 19.22
CA GLU A 383 20.26 6.31 18.44
C GLU A 383 19.47 6.73 17.19
N LEU A 384 18.79 5.79 16.53
CA LEU A 384 17.88 6.09 15.43
C LEU A 384 16.75 7.03 15.87
N PHE A 385 16.09 6.75 16.99
CA PHE A 385 15.04 7.65 17.49
C PHE A 385 15.62 9.01 17.91
N ASN A 386 16.79 9.06 18.52
CA ASN A 386 17.44 10.31 18.87
C ASN A 386 17.77 11.15 17.62
N TYR A 387 18.22 10.50 16.55
CA TYR A 387 18.43 11.11 15.24
C TYR A 387 17.13 11.64 14.62
N LEU A 388 16.02 10.90 14.76
CA LEU A 388 14.70 11.31 14.22
C LEU A 388 14.01 12.40 15.04
N THR A 389 14.27 12.51 16.35
CA THR A 389 13.57 13.45 17.24
C THR A 389 14.41 14.66 17.63
N GLY A 390 15.72 14.63 17.43
CA GLY A 390 16.65 15.66 17.93
C GLY A 390 17.61 16.20 16.88
N TYR A 391 18.37 17.23 17.26
CA TYR A 391 19.44 17.80 16.45
C TYR A 391 20.73 16.95 16.55
N ALA A 392 20.66 15.68 16.14
CA ALA A 392 21.81 14.79 16.14
C ALA A 392 22.35 14.58 14.72
N LYS A 393 23.66 14.37 14.60
CA LYS A 393 24.24 13.84 13.36
C LYS A 393 23.88 12.36 13.24
N GLU A 394 23.86 11.84 12.00
CA GLU A 394 23.63 10.42 11.79
C GLU A 394 24.68 9.60 12.57
N PRO A 395 24.26 8.67 13.43
CA PRO A 395 25.15 7.88 14.26
C PRO A 395 25.74 6.71 13.47
N ASP A 396 26.92 6.24 13.87
CA ASP A 396 27.47 4.99 13.36
C ASP A 396 26.74 3.80 14.01
N TYR A 397 25.88 3.13 13.25
CA TYR A 397 25.10 2.00 13.76
C TYR A 397 25.94 0.73 13.84
N LEU A 398 25.87 0.03 14.97
CA LEU A 398 26.63 -1.18 15.26
C LEU A 398 26.17 -2.38 14.44
N ARG A 399 24.86 -2.52 14.25
CA ARG A 399 24.19 -3.66 13.60
C ARG A 399 23.24 -3.22 12.50
N LEU A 400 22.49 -2.14 12.68
CA LEU A 400 21.50 -1.68 11.71
C LEU A 400 22.15 -1.10 10.47
N PHE A 401 21.44 -1.22 9.34
CA PHE A 401 21.79 -0.57 8.09
C PHE A 401 20.73 0.48 7.86
N VAL A 402 21.13 1.75 7.91
CA VAL A 402 20.21 2.87 7.94
C VAL A 402 20.45 3.78 6.75
N ALA A 403 19.36 4.14 6.07
CA ALA A 403 19.38 5.17 5.03
C ALA A 403 19.28 6.56 5.68
N PRO A 404 19.86 7.61 5.10
CA PRO A 404 20.33 7.65 3.71
C PRO A 404 21.82 7.35 3.48
N HIS A 405 22.70 7.64 4.44
CA HIS A 405 24.14 7.64 4.13
C HIS A 405 24.82 6.27 4.27
N GLN A 406 24.35 5.38 5.15
CA GLN A 406 25.01 4.09 5.41
C GLN A 406 24.47 2.91 4.59
N LEU A 407 23.17 2.91 4.24
CA LEU A 407 22.53 1.76 3.63
C LEU A 407 23.12 1.40 2.25
N ARG A 408 23.17 2.36 1.32
CA ARG A 408 23.68 2.12 -0.04
C ARG A 408 25.14 1.62 -0.04
N PRO A 409 26.10 2.28 0.64
CA PRO A 409 27.47 1.79 0.69
C PRO A 409 27.59 0.37 1.25
N ARG A 410 26.86 0.02 2.33
CA ARG A 410 26.92 -1.32 2.92
C ARG A 410 26.34 -2.40 2.00
N ILE A 411 25.29 -2.11 1.25
CA ILE A 411 24.75 -3.07 0.27
C ILE A 411 25.73 -3.25 -0.90
N LEU A 412 26.33 -2.17 -1.41
CA LEU A 412 27.37 -2.26 -2.44
C LEU A 412 28.56 -3.10 -1.97
N GLU A 413 29.03 -2.89 -0.74
CA GLU A 413 30.10 -3.68 -0.15
C GLU A 413 29.78 -5.18 -0.14
N LEU A 414 28.56 -5.56 0.28
CA LEU A 414 28.11 -6.95 0.28
C LEU A 414 28.06 -7.56 -1.14
N ILE A 415 27.57 -6.81 -2.14
CA ILE A 415 27.54 -7.26 -3.53
C ILE A 415 28.96 -7.46 -4.08
N HIS A 416 29.84 -6.49 -3.86
CA HIS A 416 31.23 -6.56 -4.29
C HIS A 416 31.97 -7.70 -3.59
N ARG A 417 31.67 -7.96 -2.32
CA ARG A 417 32.22 -9.07 -1.58
C ARG A 417 31.78 -10.41 -2.15
N GLU A 418 30.48 -10.62 -2.41
CA GLU A 418 29.99 -11.84 -3.07
C GLU A 418 30.66 -12.04 -4.44
N ALA A 419 30.92 -10.96 -5.19
CA ALA A 419 31.64 -11.04 -6.46
C ALA A 419 33.05 -11.66 -6.33
N THR A 420 33.71 -11.53 -5.18
CA THR A 420 35.03 -12.16 -4.95
C THR A 420 34.97 -13.68 -4.89
N PHE A 421 33.80 -14.26 -4.58
CA PHE A 421 33.57 -15.70 -4.49
C PHE A 421 33.18 -16.33 -5.84
N LYS A 422 33.00 -15.53 -6.90
CA LYS A 422 32.73 -16.01 -8.27
C LYS A 422 31.53 -16.98 -8.31
N GLU A 423 31.69 -18.17 -8.89
CA GLU A 423 30.65 -19.21 -8.99
C GLU A 423 30.15 -19.76 -7.64
N ALA A 424 30.96 -19.62 -6.58
CA ALA A 424 30.55 -19.95 -5.22
C ALA A 424 29.69 -18.84 -4.60
N GLY A 425 29.78 -17.60 -5.10
CA GLY A 425 29.01 -16.47 -4.62
C GLY A 425 27.52 -16.59 -4.95
N ARG A 426 26.68 -16.16 -4.00
CA ARG A 426 25.22 -16.20 -4.13
C ARG A 426 24.55 -15.00 -3.49
N ILE A 427 23.63 -14.40 -4.23
CA ILE A 427 22.79 -13.29 -3.77
C ILE A 427 21.33 -13.67 -4.00
N THR A 428 20.49 -13.55 -2.98
CA THR A 428 19.04 -13.72 -3.13
C THR A 428 18.33 -12.51 -2.51
N LEU A 429 17.60 -11.75 -3.32
CA LEU A 429 16.88 -10.56 -2.87
C LEU A 429 15.38 -10.70 -3.15
N LYS A 430 14.56 -10.45 -2.13
CA LYS A 430 13.11 -10.24 -2.27
C LYS A 430 12.82 -8.78 -1.99
N LEU A 431 12.21 -8.08 -2.96
CA LEU A 431 11.97 -6.64 -2.90
C LEU A 431 10.60 -6.31 -3.51
N ASN A 432 10.06 -5.14 -3.18
CA ASN A 432 8.94 -4.61 -3.95
C ASN A 432 9.40 -3.96 -5.23
N SER A 433 10.57 -3.31 -5.23
CA SER A 433 11.10 -2.64 -6.43
C SER A 433 12.63 -2.51 -6.41
N ILE A 434 13.21 -2.49 -7.61
CA ILE A 434 14.62 -2.18 -7.85
C ILE A 434 14.74 -1.23 -9.05
N SER A 435 15.40 -0.10 -8.86
CA SER A 435 15.60 0.93 -9.90
C SER A 435 16.88 1.75 -9.72
N ASP A 436 17.65 1.50 -8.67
CA ASP A 436 18.88 2.24 -8.43
C ASP A 436 20.01 1.82 -9.39
N PRO A 437 20.58 2.75 -10.19
CA PRO A 437 21.60 2.40 -11.18
C PRO A 437 22.87 1.80 -10.57
N ALA A 438 23.40 2.37 -9.48
CA ALA A 438 24.66 1.92 -8.90
C ALA A 438 24.56 0.49 -8.35
N ILE A 439 23.43 0.17 -7.69
CA ILE A 439 23.15 -1.19 -7.23
C ILE A 439 22.98 -2.15 -8.42
N ILE A 440 22.24 -1.76 -9.45
CA ILE A 440 22.02 -2.59 -10.65
C ILE A 440 23.35 -2.89 -11.36
N ASP A 441 24.20 -1.88 -11.53
CA ASP A 441 25.52 -2.05 -12.14
C ASP A 441 26.42 -2.98 -11.30
N ALA A 442 26.39 -2.85 -9.97
CA ALA A 442 27.11 -3.77 -9.09
C ALA A 442 26.63 -5.22 -9.21
N LEU A 443 25.32 -5.45 -9.37
CA LEU A 443 24.76 -6.78 -9.61
C LEU A 443 25.18 -7.34 -10.97
N TYR A 444 25.24 -6.53 -12.03
CA TYR A 444 25.79 -6.95 -13.32
C TYR A 444 27.27 -7.35 -13.22
N LEU A 445 28.08 -6.56 -12.51
CA LEU A 445 29.48 -6.90 -12.28
C LEU A 445 29.63 -8.22 -11.50
N ALA A 446 28.82 -8.43 -10.47
CA ALA A 446 28.81 -9.69 -9.72
C ALA A 446 28.40 -10.88 -10.61
N SER A 447 27.37 -10.70 -11.44
CA SER A 447 26.98 -11.71 -12.45
C SER A 447 28.12 -12.03 -13.41
N GLY A 448 28.83 -11.01 -13.91
CA GLY A 448 30.00 -11.18 -14.78
C GLY A 448 31.17 -11.92 -14.12
N ALA A 449 31.28 -11.87 -12.79
CA ALA A 449 32.23 -12.66 -12.01
C ALA A 449 31.81 -14.13 -11.80
N GLY A 450 30.58 -14.50 -12.17
CA GLY A 450 30.03 -15.86 -12.02
C GLY A 450 29.05 -16.02 -10.84
N VAL A 451 28.77 -14.97 -10.07
CA VAL A 451 27.85 -15.03 -8.93
C VAL A 451 26.43 -15.32 -9.41
N LYS A 452 25.74 -16.28 -8.79
CA LYS A 452 24.31 -16.49 -9.10
C LYS A 452 23.44 -15.57 -8.26
N ILE A 453 22.53 -14.87 -8.93
CA ILE A 453 21.70 -13.83 -8.33
C ILE A 453 20.23 -14.14 -8.62
N ASP A 454 19.45 -14.34 -7.57
CA ASP A 454 18.01 -14.57 -7.66
C ASP A 454 17.25 -13.37 -7.09
N LEU A 455 16.46 -12.70 -7.92
CA LEU A 455 15.65 -11.55 -7.53
C LEU A 455 14.16 -11.88 -7.58
N ILE A 456 13.45 -11.65 -6.49
CA ILE A 456 11.99 -11.74 -6.41
C ILE A 456 11.46 -10.31 -6.29
N VAL A 457 11.01 -9.74 -7.41
CA VAL A 457 10.58 -8.34 -7.51
C VAL A 457 9.16 -8.28 -8.03
N ARG A 458 8.22 -7.90 -7.17
CA ARG A 458 6.79 -7.87 -7.53
C ARG A 458 6.33 -6.60 -8.25
N GLY A 459 7.10 -5.52 -8.17
CA GLY A 459 6.75 -4.18 -8.69
C GLY A 459 7.70 -3.71 -9.79
N ILE A 460 8.29 -2.53 -9.61
CA ILE A 460 9.18 -1.92 -10.60
C ILE A 460 10.52 -2.66 -10.61
N CYS A 461 10.97 -3.10 -11.78
CA CYS A 461 12.30 -3.66 -12.00
C CYS A 461 12.94 -2.97 -13.21
N CYS A 462 14.03 -2.21 -12.99
CA CYS A 462 14.82 -1.61 -14.07
C CYS A 462 16.04 -2.47 -14.48
N LEU A 463 16.25 -3.61 -13.81
CA LEU A 463 17.30 -4.57 -14.15
C LEU A 463 16.86 -5.44 -15.33
N ARG A 464 17.78 -5.76 -16.23
CA ARG A 464 17.59 -6.70 -17.34
C ARG A 464 18.28 -8.03 -17.01
N ALA A 465 17.50 -9.10 -16.93
CA ALA A 465 17.97 -10.43 -16.53
C ALA A 465 18.40 -11.28 -17.75
N GLY A 466 19.34 -12.21 -17.58
CA GLY A 466 19.70 -13.21 -18.59
C GLY A 466 20.37 -12.67 -19.87
N VAL A 467 20.89 -11.46 -19.89
CA VAL A 467 21.53 -10.87 -21.08
C VAL A 467 22.95 -11.42 -21.22
N PRO A 468 23.31 -12.02 -22.38
CA PRO A 468 24.64 -12.56 -22.60
C PRO A 468 25.77 -11.58 -22.34
N GLY A 469 26.80 -12.01 -21.60
CA GLY A 469 27.95 -11.17 -21.22
C GLY A 469 27.67 -10.04 -20.23
N MET A 470 26.45 -9.91 -19.68
CA MET A 470 26.08 -8.86 -18.72
C MET A 470 25.35 -9.41 -17.48
N SER A 471 24.30 -10.21 -17.67
CA SER A 471 23.41 -10.66 -16.59
C SER A 471 22.97 -12.12 -16.72
N GLU A 472 23.80 -12.96 -17.36
CA GLU A 472 23.55 -14.39 -17.58
C GLU A 472 23.27 -15.18 -16.30
N ASN A 473 23.84 -14.74 -15.17
CA ASN A 473 23.68 -15.39 -13.87
C ASN A 473 22.60 -14.75 -12.99
N ILE A 474 21.79 -13.83 -13.56
CA ILE A 474 20.70 -13.16 -12.84
C ILE A 474 19.36 -13.70 -13.30
N THR A 475 18.59 -14.25 -12.36
CA THR A 475 17.19 -14.65 -12.55
C THR A 475 16.28 -13.64 -11.85
N VAL A 476 15.22 -13.18 -12.53
CA VAL A 476 14.24 -12.27 -11.93
C VAL A 476 12.84 -12.87 -12.05
N ARG A 477 12.18 -13.02 -10.90
CA ARG A 477 10.80 -13.51 -10.77
C ARG A 477 9.89 -12.47 -10.13
N SER A 478 8.63 -12.45 -10.53
CA SER A 478 7.56 -11.68 -9.90
C SER A 478 6.44 -12.63 -9.49
N VAL A 479 6.19 -12.72 -8.18
CA VAL A 479 5.13 -13.56 -7.62
C VAL A 479 3.94 -12.67 -7.28
N LEU A 480 2.83 -12.91 -7.98
CA LEU A 480 1.57 -12.18 -7.79
C LEU A 480 0.48 -13.19 -7.44
N GLY A 481 -0.08 -13.05 -6.24
CA GLY A 481 -1.07 -13.97 -5.71
C GLY A 481 -2.19 -13.27 -4.94
N ARG A 482 -2.83 -14.02 -4.05
CA ARG A 482 -3.89 -13.54 -3.15
C ARG A 482 -3.37 -12.45 -2.22
N TYR A 483 -2.20 -12.67 -1.64
CA TYR A 483 -1.51 -11.69 -0.82
C TYR A 483 -0.61 -10.83 -1.68
N LEU A 484 -0.44 -9.60 -1.24
CA LEU A 484 0.48 -8.66 -1.84
C LEU A 484 1.85 -8.89 -1.20
N GLU A 485 2.74 -9.56 -1.93
CA GLU A 485 4.15 -9.72 -1.52
C GLU A 485 4.72 -8.36 -1.14
N HIS A 486 5.11 -8.16 0.12
CA HIS A 486 5.54 -6.84 0.58
C HIS A 486 6.82 -6.86 1.42
N SER A 487 7.18 -8.00 2.02
CA SER A 487 8.42 -8.15 2.76
C SER A 487 9.64 -7.91 1.87
N ARG A 488 10.68 -7.32 2.47
CA ARG A 488 12.01 -7.24 1.87
C ARG A 488 12.95 -8.16 2.62
N ILE A 489 13.62 -9.03 1.89
CA ILE A 489 14.58 -10.00 2.40
C ILE A 489 15.85 -9.88 1.57
N TYR A 490 16.99 -9.75 2.23
CA TYR A 490 18.30 -9.76 1.59
C TYR A 490 19.08 -10.94 2.13
N ARG A 491 19.65 -11.75 1.24
CA ARG A 491 20.47 -12.91 1.58
C ARG A 491 21.76 -12.88 0.77
N PHE A 492 22.88 -12.89 1.49
CA PHE A 492 24.24 -13.03 0.95
C PHE A 492 24.88 -14.25 1.62
N ASP A 493 25.45 -15.19 0.88
CA ASP A 493 25.93 -16.48 1.42
C ASP A 493 27.17 -16.34 2.31
N HIS A 494 27.99 -15.32 2.08
CA HIS A 494 29.26 -15.09 2.78
C HIS A 494 29.21 -13.92 3.76
N GLY A 495 28.22 -13.02 3.63
CA GLY A 495 28.05 -11.89 4.55
C GLY A 495 29.32 -11.04 4.69
N PHE A 496 29.62 -10.58 5.91
CA PHE A 496 30.87 -9.84 6.21
C PHE A 496 31.96 -10.69 6.90
N ASP A 497 31.62 -11.87 7.42
CA ASP A 497 32.51 -12.66 8.29
C ASP A 497 32.89 -14.04 7.73
N ASP A 498 32.40 -14.41 6.54
CA ASP A 498 32.59 -15.69 5.83
C ASP A 498 32.19 -16.95 6.62
N LYS A 499 31.57 -16.78 7.80
CA LYS A 499 31.23 -17.90 8.69
C LYS A 499 29.79 -18.33 8.51
N SER A 500 28.91 -17.43 8.07
CA SER A 500 27.51 -17.76 7.87
C SER A 500 26.81 -16.80 6.91
N PRO A 501 25.75 -17.25 6.23
CA PRO A 501 24.92 -16.37 5.42
C PRO A 501 24.36 -15.20 6.23
N LEU A 502 24.39 -14.02 5.61
CA LEU A 502 23.79 -12.81 6.14
C LEU A 502 22.37 -12.67 5.61
N HIS A 503 21.40 -12.76 6.51
CA HIS A 503 20.00 -12.46 6.23
C HIS A 503 19.62 -11.11 6.84
N LEU A 504 19.13 -10.19 6.01
CA LEU A 504 18.56 -8.92 6.46
C LEU A 504 17.07 -8.87 6.13
N ILE A 505 16.31 -8.23 7.01
CA ILE A 505 14.94 -7.80 6.73
C ILE A 505 14.79 -6.32 7.04
N GLY A 506 13.81 -5.67 6.45
CA GLY A 506 13.42 -4.33 6.85
C GLY A 506 12.63 -3.58 5.80
N SER A 507 12.71 -2.25 5.84
CA SER A 507 11.76 -1.38 5.15
C SER A 507 12.19 -0.93 3.75
N ALA A 508 13.48 -1.04 3.42
CA ALA A 508 14.05 -0.51 2.18
C ALA A 508 13.86 -1.41 0.96
N ASP A 509 13.39 -0.80 -0.13
CA ASP A 509 13.61 -1.26 -1.50
C ASP A 509 14.92 -0.68 -2.07
N LEU A 510 15.36 -1.16 -3.24
CA LEU A 510 16.57 -0.68 -3.92
C LEU A 510 16.21 0.37 -4.99
N MET A 511 15.63 1.49 -4.54
CA MET A 511 15.34 2.67 -5.37
C MET A 511 16.07 3.89 -4.81
N GLY A 512 16.46 4.85 -5.65
CA GLY A 512 17.16 6.07 -5.19
C GLY A 512 16.43 6.80 -4.06
N ARG A 513 15.11 6.94 -4.13
CA ARG A 513 14.30 7.54 -3.05
C ARG A 513 14.32 6.78 -1.71
N ASN A 514 14.56 5.48 -1.72
CA ASN A 514 14.65 4.64 -0.52
C ASN A 514 16.06 4.67 0.05
N LEU A 515 17.07 4.74 -0.81
CA LEU A 515 18.47 4.76 -0.43
C LEU A 515 18.92 6.14 0.04
N ASP A 516 18.42 7.23 -0.56
CA ASP A 516 18.95 8.58 -0.30
C ASP A 516 17.88 9.57 0.22
N GLY A 517 16.60 9.36 -0.13
CA GLY A 517 15.51 10.29 0.19
C GLY A 517 14.64 9.91 1.40
N ARG A 518 15.03 8.87 2.14
CA ARG A 518 14.26 8.29 3.24
C ARG A 518 15.15 7.82 4.37
N VAL A 519 14.58 7.80 5.57
CA VAL A 519 15.11 7.02 6.68
C VAL A 519 14.48 5.64 6.61
N GLU A 520 15.27 4.65 6.23
CA GLU A 520 14.91 3.23 6.13
C GLU A 520 15.84 2.42 7.04
N VAL A 521 15.40 1.23 7.48
CA VAL A 521 16.20 0.35 8.33
C VAL A 521 16.18 -1.06 7.78
N LEU A 522 17.35 -1.70 7.70
CA LEU A 522 17.50 -3.15 7.65
C LEU A 522 18.18 -3.67 8.92
N VAL A 523 17.74 -4.83 9.40
CA VAL A 523 18.28 -5.50 10.58
C VAL A 523 18.81 -6.90 10.21
N PRO A 524 20.00 -7.28 10.66
CA PRO A 524 20.50 -8.64 10.48
C PRO A 524 19.81 -9.63 11.42
N LEU A 525 19.38 -10.78 10.88
CA LEU A 525 18.86 -11.88 11.67
C LEU A 525 19.99 -12.87 11.98
N THR A 526 20.38 -12.97 13.25
CA THR A 526 21.50 -13.82 13.69
C THR A 526 21.06 -15.21 14.11
N HIS A 527 19.81 -15.36 14.56
CA HIS A 527 19.31 -16.64 15.06
C HIS A 527 19.12 -17.68 13.92
N PRO A 528 19.71 -18.89 14.00
CA PRO A 528 19.67 -19.88 12.91
C PRO A 528 18.26 -20.28 12.46
N LYS A 529 17.30 -20.40 13.40
CA LYS A 529 15.90 -20.70 13.06
C LYS A 529 15.21 -19.60 12.24
N HIS A 530 15.61 -18.34 12.44
CA HIS A 530 15.05 -17.22 11.67
C HIS A 530 15.62 -17.20 10.25
N ARG A 531 16.93 -17.45 10.11
CA ARG A 531 17.58 -17.62 8.80
C ARG A 531 16.96 -18.76 8.00
N ALA A 532 16.82 -19.93 8.63
CA ALA A 532 16.17 -21.09 8.02
C ALA A 532 14.70 -20.82 7.63
N TRP A 533 13.97 -20.00 8.41
CA TRP A 533 12.62 -19.57 8.06
C TRP A 533 12.63 -18.72 6.77
N LEU A 534 13.52 -17.74 6.68
CA LEU A 534 13.66 -16.91 5.48
C LEU A 534 14.11 -17.71 4.26
N ASP A 535 15.06 -18.63 4.42
CA ASP A 535 15.49 -19.56 3.36
C ASP A 535 14.30 -20.39 2.86
N LYS A 536 13.42 -20.83 3.76
CA LYS A 536 12.23 -21.59 3.39
C LYS A 536 11.23 -20.73 2.62
N VAL A 537 11.02 -19.49 3.03
CA VAL A 537 10.18 -18.51 2.31
C VAL A 537 10.72 -18.27 0.90
N LEU A 538 12.01 -17.93 0.78
CA LEU A 538 12.68 -17.72 -0.51
C LEU A 538 12.60 -18.98 -1.39
N GLY A 539 12.79 -20.16 -0.79
CA GLY A 539 12.64 -21.45 -1.48
C GLY A 539 11.25 -21.62 -2.08
N PHE A 540 10.17 -21.38 -1.32
CA PHE A 540 8.81 -21.46 -1.88
C PHE A 540 8.60 -20.51 -3.07
N LEU A 541 9.21 -19.33 -3.06
CA LEU A 541 9.09 -18.34 -4.13
C LEU A 541 9.95 -18.66 -5.37
N LEU A 542 11.08 -19.36 -5.17
CA LEU A 542 12.05 -19.71 -6.22
C LEU A 542 11.88 -21.15 -6.77
N GLU A 543 11.03 -21.98 -6.18
CA GLU A 543 10.75 -23.30 -6.74
C GLU A 543 10.07 -23.19 -8.12
N ASP A 544 10.51 -23.98 -9.11
CA ASP A 544 10.02 -23.92 -10.50
C ASP A 544 8.54 -24.24 -10.65
N LYS A 545 7.99 -25.02 -9.72
CA LYS A 545 6.55 -25.31 -9.69
C LYS A 545 5.70 -24.14 -9.20
N SER A 546 6.30 -23.11 -8.62
CA SER A 546 5.58 -21.94 -8.14
C SER A 546 5.11 -21.08 -9.31
N LYS A 547 3.88 -20.56 -9.24
CA LYS A 547 3.34 -19.64 -10.24
C LYS A 547 4.04 -18.30 -10.10
N HIS A 548 4.68 -17.86 -11.17
CA HIS A 548 5.39 -16.59 -11.20
C HIS A 548 5.44 -16.04 -12.62
N PHE A 549 5.80 -14.77 -12.73
CA PHE A 549 6.29 -14.20 -13.97
C PHE A 549 7.82 -14.20 -13.93
N GLU A 550 8.47 -14.54 -15.03
CA GLU A 550 9.92 -14.48 -15.17
C GLU A 550 10.29 -13.41 -16.20
N LEU A 551 11.34 -12.63 -15.93
CA LEU A 551 11.83 -11.62 -16.86
C LEU A 551 12.88 -12.23 -17.80
N GLY A 552 12.56 -12.30 -19.08
CA GLY A 552 13.48 -12.75 -20.12
C GLY A 552 14.51 -11.70 -20.52
N SER A 553 15.55 -12.15 -21.23
CA SER A 553 16.63 -11.29 -21.77
C SER A 553 16.18 -10.29 -22.84
N ASP A 554 15.03 -10.56 -23.47
CA ASP A 554 14.32 -9.67 -24.37
C ASP A 554 13.48 -8.60 -23.64
N ASN A 555 13.60 -8.53 -22.32
CA ASN A 555 12.89 -7.60 -21.44
C ASN A 555 11.36 -7.80 -21.42
N LYS A 556 10.89 -9.03 -21.68
CA LYS A 556 9.48 -9.40 -21.55
C LYS A 556 9.24 -10.30 -20.35
N TRP A 557 8.07 -10.12 -19.74
CA TRP A 557 7.60 -10.97 -18.65
C TRP A 557 6.82 -12.15 -19.22
N THR A 558 7.28 -13.37 -18.96
CA THR A 558 6.57 -14.61 -19.30
C THR A 558 5.93 -15.20 -18.07
N LYS A 559 4.67 -15.64 -18.17
CA LYS A 559 3.98 -16.30 -17.06
C LYS A 559 4.33 -17.79 -17.05
N HIS A 560 4.89 -18.26 -15.93
CA HIS A 560 5.16 -19.68 -15.68
C HIS A 560 4.11 -20.20 -14.69
N ALA A 561 3.32 -21.20 -15.12
CA ALA A 561 2.32 -21.84 -14.27
C ALA A 561 2.17 -23.32 -14.66
N ILE A 562 2.50 -24.21 -13.73
CA ILE A 562 2.20 -25.65 -13.83
C ILE A 562 0.83 -25.86 -13.18
N GLU A 563 -0.23 -25.80 -14.00
CA GLU A 563 -1.64 -26.03 -13.62
C GLU A 563 -2.29 -25.07 -12.59
N GLU A 564 -3.63 -25.09 -12.52
CA GLU A 564 -4.42 -24.09 -11.80
C GLU A 564 -4.34 -24.21 -10.27
N HIS A 565 -3.84 -25.31 -9.70
CA HIS A 565 -3.81 -25.52 -8.23
C HIS A 565 -2.47 -26.03 -7.64
N ALA A 566 -1.52 -26.53 -8.43
CA ALA A 566 -0.30 -27.18 -7.90
C ALA A 566 0.89 -26.24 -7.59
N GLY A 567 0.76 -24.94 -7.87
CA GLY A 567 1.88 -23.99 -7.85
C GLY A 567 1.68 -22.70 -7.04
N ASP A 568 0.69 -22.58 -6.16
CA ASP A 568 0.55 -21.34 -5.37
C ASP A 568 1.57 -21.32 -4.20
N ALA A 569 2.62 -20.50 -4.35
CA ALA A 569 3.66 -20.34 -3.32
C ALA A 569 3.08 -19.82 -1.99
N GLN A 570 2.08 -18.93 -2.04
CA GLN A 570 1.49 -18.32 -0.86
C GLN A 570 0.63 -19.32 -0.09
N GLN A 571 -0.10 -20.18 -0.80
CA GLN A 571 -0.85 -21.27 -0.18
C GLN A 571 0.09 -22.25 0.54
N ARG A 572 1.13 -22.70 -0.16
CA ARG A 572 2.09 -23.66 0.39
C ARG A 572 2.85 -23.09 1.58
N LEU A 573 3.21 -21.81 1.51
CA LEU A 573 3.79 -21.09 2.63
C LEU A 573 2.81 -21.04 3.80
N HIS A 574 1.53 -20.69 3.57
CA HIS A 574 0.52 -20.70 4.63
C HIS A 574 0.39 -22.07 5.30
N GLU A 575 0.23 -23.14 4.51
CA GLU A 575 0.14 -24.53 5.02
C GLU A 575 1.38 -24.93 5.82
N TRP A 576 2.57 -24.54 5.37
CA TRP A 576 3.82 -24.78 6.09
C TRP A 576 3.88 -24.01 7.41
N VAL A 577 3.46 -22.74 7.43
CA VAL A 577 3.36 -21.95 8.67
C VAL A 577 2.38 -22.62 9.65
N LEU A 578 1.19 -23.01 9.19
CA LEU A 578 0.20 -23.72 10.02
C LEU A 578 0.81 -24.98 10.64
N ALA A 579 1.44 -25.83 9.83
CA ALA A 579 2.05 -27.07 10.28
C ALA A 579 3.24 -26.86 11.24
N THR A 580 3.92 -25.72 11.13
CA THR A 580 5.07 -25.39 11.99
C THR A 580 4.63 -24.84 13.35
N GLN A 581 3.57 -24.03 13.40
CA GLN A 581 3.08 -23.43 14.64
C GLN A 581 2.25 -24.38 15.51
N LEU A 582 1.71 -25.46 14.93
CA LEU A 582 0.93 -26.49 15.64
C LEU A 582 1.80 -27.61 16.26
N ARG A 583 3.12 -27.57 16.07
CA ARG A 583 4.09 -28.48 16.69
C ARG A 583 4.70 -27.83 17.92
#